data_AF-A0A2A9N6G1-F1
#
_entry.id   AF-A0A2A9N6G1-F1
#
_cell.length_a   1.000
_cell.length_b   1.000
_cell.length_c   1.000
_cell.angle_alpha   90.00
_cell.angle_beta   90.00
_cell.angle_gamma   90.00
#
_symmetry.space_group_name_H-M   'P 1'
#
loop_
_entity.id
_entity.type
_entity.pdbx_description
1 polymer ?
#
loop_
_entity_poly.entity_id
_entity_poly.type
_entity_poly.pdbx_seq_one_letter_code
_entity_poly.pdbx_strand_id
1 'polypeptide(L)' 'GEHYFLTYIDGKSHYLKVKLLHNKGNTCSGLKSFTEHAKVETGKHVNYFHSDGSGEY' A
#
# COMPACT_ATOMS: atom_id res chain seq x y z
N GLY A 1 -19.31 -6.68 10.43
CA GLY A 1 -17.94 -6.54 10.97
C GLY A 1 -17.29 -5.32 10.33
N GLU A 2 -16.19 -4.83 10.89
CA GLU A 2 -15.44 -3.73 10.28
C GLU A 2 -14.75 -4.19 8.98
N HIS A 3 -14.68 -3.30 7.99
CA HIS A 3 -13.98 -3.52 6.73
C HIS A 3 -12.87 -2.47 6.61
N TYR A 4 -11.65 -2.92 6.35
CA TYR A 4 -10.50 -2.03 6.22
C TYR A 4 -10.06 -1.98 4.76
N PHE A 5 -9.78 -0.78 4.25
CA PHE A 5 -9.25 -0.60 2.90
C PHE A 5 -7.86 0.01 2.99
N LEU A 6 -6.92 -0.61 2.29
CA LEU A 6 -5.58 -0.07 2.10
C LEU A 6 -5.48 0.51 0.69
N THR A 7 -5.23 1.81 0.61
CA THR A 7 -5.20 2.56 -0.64
C THR A 7 -3.79 3.07 -0.91
N TYR A 8 -3.30 2.81 -2.12
CA TYR A 8 -2.02 3.33 -2.62
C TYR A 8 -2.28 4.32 -3.74
N ILE A 9 -1.56 5.44 -3.68
CA ILE A 9 -1.62 6.48 -4.71
C ILE A 9 -0.19 6.76 -5.14
N ASP A 10 0.10 6.55 -6.43
CA ASP A 10 1.35 7.06 -6.99
C ASP A 10 1.22 8.57 -7.19
N GLY A 11 2.02 9.34 -6.43
CA GLY A 11 1.98 10.80 -6.47
C GLY A 11 2.36 11.40 -7.84
N LYS A 12 3.01 10.63 -8.72
CA LYS A 12 3.39 11.12 -10.06
C LYS A 12 2.35 10.79 -11.13
N SER A 13 1.93 9.53 -11.24
CA SER A 13 0.99 9.09 -12.28
C SER A 13 -0.48 9.20 -11.88
N HIS A 14 -0.77 9.47 -10.60
CA HIS A 14 -2.11 9.36 -10.01
C HIS A 14 -2.73 7.96 -10.15
N TYR A 15 -1.92 6.94 -10.40
CA TYR A 15 -2.39 5.55 -10.35
C TYR A 15 -2.85 5.21 -8.94
N LEU A 16 -4.04 4.62 -8.83
CA LEU A 16 -4.67 4.28 -7.57
C LEU A 16 -4.92 2.77 -7.51
N LYS A 17 -4.56 2.15 -6.38
CA LYS A 17 -4.86 0.74 -6.10
C LYS A 17 -5.46 0.62 -4.71
N VAL A 18 -6.55 -0.15 -4.61
CA VAL A 18 -7.25 -0.42 -3.35
C VAL A 18 -7.21 -1.91 -3.06
N LYS A 19 -6.92 -2.26 -1.82
CA LYS A 19 -6.96 -3.64 -1.32
C LYS A 19 -7.88 -3.70 -0.12
N LEU A 20 -8.84 -4.64 -0.16
CA LEU A 20 -9.65 -4.98 1.00
C LEU A 20 -8.81 -5.79 2.00
N LEU A 21 -8.85 -5.40 3.27
CA LEU A 21 -8.22 -6.08 4.38
C LEU A 21 -9.29 -6.58 5.36
N HIS A 22 -9.13 -7.82 5.81
CA HIS A 22 -10.00 -8.42 6.82
C HIS A 22 -9.64 -8.00 8.26
N ASN A 23 -8.42 -7.48 8.48
CA ASN A 23 -7.91 -7.01 9.77
C ASN A 23 -6.94 -5.84 9.54
N LYS A 24 -7.06 -4.77 10.34
CA LYS A 24 -6.17 -3.59 10.30
C LYS A 24 -4.69 -3.93 10.51
N GLY A 25 -4.39 -4.94 11.33
CA GLY A 25 -3.02 -5.41 11.57
C GLY A 25 -2.32 -6.01 10.35
N ASN A 26 -3.06 -6.31 9.27
CA ASN A 26 -2.49 -6.81 8.01
C ASN A 26 -1.99 -5.68 7.08
N THR A 27 -1.95 -4.44 7.57
CA THR A 27 -1.54 -3.27 6.77
C THR A 27 -0.08 -3.35 6.34
N CYS A 28 0.85 -3.58 7.28
CA CYS A 28 2.28 -3.67 6.98
C CYS A 28 2.62 -4.81 6.00
N SER A 29 2.02 -6.01 6.17
CA SER A 29 2.19 -7.11 5.23
C SER A 29 1.57 -6.81 3.86
N GLY A 30 0.41 -6.14 3.85
CA GLY A 30 -0.23 -5.62 2.63
C GLY A 30 0.66 -4.64 1.85
N LEU A 31 1.31 -3.70 2.56
CA LEU A 31 2.25 -2.72 2.01
C LEU A 31 3.47 -3.39 1.40
N LYS A 32 4.07 -4.34 2.13
CA LYS A 32 5.22 -5.11 1.62
C LYS A 32 4.89 -5.84 0.32
N SER A 33 3.78 -6.60 0.29
CA SER A 33 3.35 -7.28 -0.93
C SER A 33 3.07 -6.31 -2.08
N PHE A 34 2.47 -5.15 -1.81
CA PHE A 34 2.21 -4.17 -2.85
C PHE A 34 3.51 -3.60 -3.46
N THR A 35 4.47 -3.22 -2.63
CA THR A 35 5.74 -2.65 -3.10
C THR A 35 6.57 -3.66 -3.89
N GLU A 36 6.58 -4.93 -3.47
CA GLU A 36 7.21 -6.03 -4.22
C GLU A 36 6.54 -6.24 -5.60
N HIS A 37 5.21 -6.28 -5.65
CA HIS A 37 4.47 -6.41 -6.91
C HIS A 37 4.71 -5.22 -7.84
N ALA A 38 4.62 -3.98 -7.31
CA ALA A 38 4.83 -2.77 -8.10
C ALA A 38 6.25 -2.73 -8.70
N LYS A 39 7.25 -3.22 -7.97
CA LYS A 39 8.62 -3.35 -8.47
C LYS A 39 8.71 -4.33 -9.63
N VAL A 40 8.07 -5.49 -9.54
CA VAL A 40 8.05 -6.49 -10.62
C VAL A 40 7.35 -5.95 -11.86
N GLU A 41 6.19 -5.30 -11.69
CA GLU A 41 5.37 -4.79 -12.80
C GLU A 41 6.03 -3.60 -13.53
N THR A 42 6.67 -2.70 -12.79
CA THR A 42 7.16 -1.43 -13.35
C THR A 42 8.68 -1.38 -13.55
N GLY A 43 9.41 -2.33 -12.97
CA GLY A 43 10.88 -2.29 -12.89
C GLY A 43 11.42 -1.18 -11.98
N LYS A 44 10.56 -0.44 -11.26
CA LYS A 44 10.93 0.72 -10.45
C LYS A 44 10.78 0.43 -8.96
N HIS A 45 11.66 1.03 -8.17
CA HIS A 45 11.58 1.00 -6.71
C HIS A 45 10.75 2.16 -6.18
N VAL A 46 10.02 1.91 -5.08
CA VAL A 46 9.40 2.98 -4.28
C VAL A 46 10.52 3.71 -3.54
N ASN A 47 10.73 4.98 -3.88
CA ASN A 47 11.79 5.79 -3.27
C ASN A 47 11.34 6.47 -1.97
N TYR A 48 10.06 6.86 -1.91
CA TYR A 48 9.46 7.57 -0.79
C TYR A 48 8.08 7.00 -0.52
N PHE A 49 7.77 6.78 0.76
CA PHE A 49 6.46 6.38 1.25
C PHE A 49 6.00 7.41 2.28
N HIS A 50 4.75 7.84 2.17
CA HIS A 50 4.14 8.79 3.08
C HIS A 50 2.84 8.19 3.62
N SER A 51 2.74 8.13 4.95
CA SER A 51 1.53 7.77 5.68
C SER A 51 1.22 8.85 6.71
N ASP A 52 0.06 8.75 7.36
CA ASP A 52 -0.36 9.60 8.48
C ASP A 52 0.44 9.36 9.78
N GLY A 53 1.43 8.45 9.76
CA GLY A 53 2.24 8.11 10.92
C GLY A 53 1.57 7.17 11.91
N SER A 54 0.46 6.52 11.53
CA SER A 54 -0.19 5.52 12.37
C SER A 54 0.70 4.26 12.54
N GLY A 55 0.58 3.58 13.70
CA GLY A 55 1.48 2.47 14.08
C GLY A 55 1.33 1.18 13.27
N GLU A 56 0.49 1.16 12.23
CA GLU A 56 0.21 -0.02 11.40
C GLU A 56 1.08 -0.13 10.13
N TYR A 57 1.92 0.87 9.84
CA TYR A 57 2.77 0.96 8.65
C TYR A 57 4.25 0.71 8.95
#